data_AF-A0A0R3UQ03-F1
#
_entry.id   AF-A0A0R3UQ03-F1
#
_cell.length_a   1.000
_cell.length_b   1.000
_cell.length_c   1.000
_cell.angle_alpha   90.00
_cell.angle_beta   90.00
_cell.angle_gamma   90.00
#
_symmetry.space_group_name_H-M   'P 1'
#
loop_
_entity.id
_entity.type
_entity.pdbx_description
1 polymer ?
#
loop_
_entity_poly.entity_id
_entity_poly.type
_entity_poly.pdbx_seq_one_letter_code
_entity_poly.pdbx_strand_id
1 'polypeptide(L)'
;MIGALFIYNHKGEVLIQRFFRDEVPRTSVDVFRVHVIHSRHQIRSPIVNISRTSFFHVRRGNVWLCAVSRRNLNAAAVFELLHAILGVFQQHLGRVTEENIKNNFVLVYELLDEAVDYGYAQTTDTDVLRNLITQAAIRSANKEETTQITNQVTGQISWRREGIKYRRNELFLDITESVNLLMSPQGQILSAHVVGKVVMKCYLSGMPDCKFGFNDKINLDNRPKNSSTIGGGDEL
;
A
#
# COMPACT_ATOMS: atom_id res chain seq x y z
N MET A 1 -5.85 15.92 9.19
CA MET A 1 -6.02 15.52 7.78
C MET A 1 -4.96 16.13 6.88
N ILE A 2 -4.79 15.53 5.70
CA ILE A 2 -4.00 16.08 4.60
C ILE A 2 -4.76 17.26 3.99
N GLY A 3 -4.07 18.34 3.65
CA GLY A 3 -4.68 19.53 3.04
C GLY A 3 -4.57 19.54 1.53
N ALA A 4 -3.50 19.00 0.96
CA ALA A 4 -3.31 18.88 -0.47
C ALA A 4 -2.36 17.73 -0.84
N LEU A 5 -2.48 17.22 -2.07
CA LEU A 5 -1.56 16.30 -2.72
C LEU A 5 -1.06 16.91 -4.02
N PHE A 6 0.26 16.89 -4.21
CA PHE A 6 0.93 17.42 -5.40
C PHE A 6 1.82 16.35 -6.01
N ILE A 7 1.83 16.29 -7.35
CA ILE A 7 2.72 15.43 -8.13
C ILE A 7 3.59 16.33 -9.00
N TYR A 8 4.90 16.12 -8.94
CA TYR A 8 5.87 16.88 -9.72
C TYR A 8 6.74 15.97 -10.58
N ASN A 9 7.27 16.50 -11.67
CA ASN A 9 8.37 15.88 -12.39
C ASN A 9 9.73 16.22 -11.74
N HIS A 10 10.81 15.73 -12.34
CA HIS A 10 12.17 15.94 -11.86
C HIS A 10 12.63 17.41 -11.89
N LYS A 11 12.03 18.25 -12.74
CA LYS A 11 12.28 19.71 -12.83
C LYS A 11 11.43 20.51 -11.85
N GLY A 12 10.54 19.84 -11.11
CA GLY A 12 9.59 20.50 -10.22
C GLY A 12 8.42 21.18 -10.94
N GLU A 13 8.14 20.83 -12.19
CA GLU A 13 6.89 21.19 -12.84
C GLU A 13 5.76 20.35 -12.25
N VAL A 14 4.61 20.99 -12.03
CA VAL A 14 3.44 20.35 -11.44
C VAL A 14 2.75 19.52 -12.50
N LEU A 15 2.65 18.21 -12.27
CA LEU A 15 1.88 17.30 -13.11
C LEU A 15 0.42 17.26 -12.67
N ILE A 16 0.19 17.16 -11.35
CA ILE A 16 -1.13 17.12 -10.73
C ILE A 16 -1.10 17.94 -9.46
N GLN A 17 -2.17 18.70 -9.21
CA GLN A 17 -2.41 19.35 -7.93
C GLN A 17 -3.84 19.09 -7.48
N ARG A 18 -3.99 18.58 -6.26
CA ARG A 18 -5.31 18.35 -5.66
C ARG A 18 -5.35 18.96 -4.27
N PHE A 19 -6.26 19.90 -4.07
CA PHE A 19 -6.53 20.52 -2.79
C PHE A 19 -7.76 19.87 -2.18
N PHE A 20 -7.64 19.40 -0.94
CA PHE A 20 -8.74 18.86 -0.16
C PHE A 20 -9.24 19.86 0.89
N ARG A 21 -8.41 20.84 1.26
CA ARG A 21 -8.69 21.85 2.29
C ARG A 21 -8.18 23.23 1.88
N ASP A 22 -8.94 24.24 2.26
CA ASP A 22 -8.59 25.64 1.99
C ASP A 22 -7.47 26.18 2.91
N GLU A 23 -7.12 25.46 3.97
CA GLU A 23 -6.07 25.84 4.93
C GLU A 23 -4.67 25.91 4.30
N VAL A 24 -4.45 25.16 3.21
CA VAL A 24 -3.18 25.10 2.48
C VAL A 24 -3.18 26.16 1.39
N PRO A 25 -2.31 27.19 1.47
CA PRO A 25 -2.22 28.20 0.42
C PRO A 25 -1.80 27.59 -0.91
N ARG A 26 -2.33 28.11 -2.01
CA ARG A 26 -1.94 27.67 -3.37
C ARG A 26 -0.44 27.87 -3.64
N THR A 27 0.18 28.85 -3.00
CA THR A 27 1.63 29.12 -3.06
C THR A 27 2.48 27.97 -2.50
N SER A 28 1.90 27.06 -1.70
CA SER A 28 2.61 25.90 -1.16
C SER A 28 3.20 25.00 -2.25
N VAL A 29 2.58 25.00 -3.43
CA VAL A 29 3.04 24.27 -4.61
C VAL A 29 4.43 24.75 -5.03
N ASP A 30 4.65 26.07 -5.07
CA ASP A 30 5.93 26.69 -5.42
C ASP A 30 6.95 26.57 -4.29
N VAL A 31 6.49 26.64 -3.03
CA VAL A 31 7.36 26.51 -1.84
C VAL A 31 8.09 25.17 -1.87
N PHE A 32 7.36 24.07 -2.12
CA PHE A 32 7.96 22.74 -2.22
C PHE A 32 8.97 22.64 -3.38
N ARG A 33 8.60 23.16 -4.56
CA ARG A 33 9.49 23.18 -5.73
C ARG A 33 10.82 23.88 -5.41
N VAL A 34 10.77 25.08 -4.84
CA VAL A 34 11.97 25.91 -4.59
C VAL A 34 12.83 25.31 -3.49
N HIS A 35 12.23 24.90 -2.37
CA HIS A 35 12.98 24.54 -1.16
C HIS A 35 13.35 23.06 -1.09
N VAL A 36 12.66 22.19 -1.82
CA VAL A 36 12.93 20.74 -1.81
C VAL A 36 13.50 20.28 -3.15
N ILE A 37 12.79 20.49 -4.25
CA ILE A 37 13.21 19.96 -5.56
C ILE A 37 14.45 20.70 -6.10
N HIS A 38 14.48 22.03 -6.01
CA HIS A 38 15.62 22.86 -6.43
C HIS A 38 16.63 23.15 -5.33
N SER A 39 16.55 22.44 -4.20
CA SER A 39 17.51 22.64 -3.12
C SER A 39 18.92 22.30 -3.60
N ARG A 40 19.86 23.23 -3.41
CA ARG A 40 21.30 23.00 -3.67
C ARG A 40 21.90 22.02 -2.68
N HIS A 41 21.27 21.86 -1.52
CA HIS A 41 21.66 20.90 -0.51
C HIS A 41 20.95 19.58 -0.76
N GLN A 42 21.63 18.47 -0.49
CA GLN A 42 21.00 17.15 -0.53
C GLN A 42 19.78 17.13 0.40
N ILE A 43 18.66 16.59 -0.10
CA ILE A 43 17.43 16.45 0.66
C ILE A 43 17.71 15.51 1.83
N ARG A 44 17.65 16.04 3.05
CA ARG A 44 18.03 15.31 4.26
C ARG A 44 16.89 14.53 4.89
N SER A 45 15.65 14.93 4.62
CA SER A 45 14.47 14.41 5.31
C SER A 45 13.28 14.28 4.36
N PRO A 46 12.52 13.17 4.42
CA PRO A 46 11.28 13.00 3.66
C PRO A 46 10.12 13.87 4.19
N ILE A 47 10.31 14.53 5.34
CA ILE A 47 9.40 15.53 5.91
C ILE A 47 10.14 16.85 6.02
N VAL A 48 9.60 17.90 5.42
CA VAL A 48 10.16 19.27 5.52
C VAL A 48 9.09 20.19 6.07
N ASN A 49 9.43 20.99 7.08
CA ASN A 49 8.53 22.00 7.64
C ASN A 49 8.98 23.39 7.19
N ILE A 50 8.14 24.09 6.44
CA ILE A 50 8.40 25.46 5.96
C ILE A 50 7.21 26.32 6.36
N SER A 51 7.45 27.41 7.09
CA SER A 51 6.41 28.37 7.48
C SER A 51 5.19 27.70 8.14
N ARG A 52 5.43 26.76 9.05
CA ARG A 52 4.40 25.97 9.76
C ARG A 52 3.55 25.08 8.83
N THR A 53 4.09 24.72 7.68
CA THR A 53 3.48 23.79 6.73
C THR A 53 4.41 22.60 6.56
N SER A 54 3.90 21.41 6.84
CA SER A 54 4.61 20.15 6.71
C SER A 54 4.40 19.57 5.31
N PHE A 55 5.50 19.23 4.66
CA PHE A 55 5.58 18.60 3.35
C PHE A 55 6.14 17.19 3.50
N PHE A 56 5.28 16.18 3.34
CA PHE A 56 5.64 14.78 3.36
C PHE A 56 5.82 14.33 1.92
N HIS A 57 6.99 13.84 1.55
CA HIS A 57 7.26 13.53 0.15
C HIS A 57 7.99 12.22 -0.04
N VAL A 58 7.66 11.57 -1.15
CA VAL A 58 8.30 10.35 -1.64
C VAL A 58 8.64 10.53 -3.10
N ARG A 59 9.66 9.79 -3.56
CA ARG A 59 10.10 9.83 -4.96
C ARG A 59 10.05 8.43 -5.57
N ARG A 60 9.45 8.33 -6.75
CA ARG A 60 9.43 7.10 -7.55
C ARG A 60 9.98 7.39 -8.94
N GLY A 61 11.21 6.96 -9.20
CA GLY A 61 11.93 7.35 -10.41
C GLY A 61 12.10 8.88 -10.50
N ASN A 62 11.54 9.49 -11.55
CA ASN A 62 11.59 10.93 -11.79
C ASN A 62 10.31 11.68 -11.37
N VAL A 63 9.41 11.01 -10.65
CA VAL A 63 8.16 11.58 -10.16
C VAL A 63 8.26 11.79 -8.64
N TRP A 64 7.90 12.99 -8.20
CA TRP A 64 7.73 13.34 -6.79
C TRP A 64 6.25 13.32 -6.44
N LEU A 65 5.89 12.70 -5.32
CA LEU A 65 4.57 12.77 -4.74
C LEU A 65 4.70 13.43 -3.35
N CYS A 66 3.92 14.48 -3.12
CA CYS A 66 3.99 15.28 -1.90
C CYS A 66 2.60 15.47 -1.30
N ALA A 67 2.43 15.09 -0.03
CA ALA A 67 1.30 15.48 0.80
C ALA A 67 1.66 16.72 1.63
N VAL A 68 0.71 17.64 1.77
CA VAL A 68 0.89 18.90 2.47
C VAL A 68 -0.14 19.03 3.59
N SER A 69 0.29 19.44 4.78
CA SER A 69 -0.60 19.73 5.90
C SER A 69 -0.05 20.83 6.80
N ARG A 70 -0.95 21.62 7.39
CA ARG A 70 -0.63 22.60 8.45
C ARG A 70 -0.99 22.10 9.85
N ARG A 71 -1.49 20.87 9.95
CA ARG A 71 -1.87 20.23 11.21
C ARG A 71 -0.84 19.18 11.61
N ASN A 72 -0.86 18.80 12.88
CA ASN A 72 -0.06 17.68 13.37
C ASN A 72 -0.73 16.36 12.94
N LEU A 73 -0.07 15.59 12.07
CA LEU A 73 -0.55 14.32 11.55
C LEU A 73 0.35 13.17 11.98
N ASN A 74 -0.20 11.96 12.00
CA ASN A 74 0.62 10.76 12.06
C ASN A 74 1.42 10.63 10.74
N ALA A 75 2.72 10.88 10.80
CA ALA A 75 3.60 10.82 9.64
C ALA A 75 3.62 9.45 8.97
N ALA A 76 3.59 8.37 9.76
CA ALA A 76 3.60 7.00 9.23
C ALA A 76 2.36 6.73 8.37
N ALA A 77 1.17 7.14 8.84
CA ALA A 77 -0.07 7.00 8.09
C ALA A 77 -0.05 7.81 6.77
N VAL A 78 0.58 8.99 6.77
CA VAL A 78 0.75 9.78 5.54
C VAL A 78 1.66 9.04 4.56
N PHE A 79 2.80 8.51 5.00
CA PHE A 79 3.71 7.76 4.12
C PHE A 79 3.10 6.46 3.61
N GLU A 80 2.35 5.74 4.45
CA GLU A 80 1.58 4.56 4.05
C GLU A 80 0.62 4.91 2.91
N LEU A 81 -0.16 5.98 3.07
CA LEU A 81 -1.05 6.47 2.00
C LEU A 81 -0.28 6.86 0.73
N LEU A 82 0.83 7.59 0.85
CA LEU A 82 1.63 7.98 -0.32
C LEU A 82 2.17 6.77 -1.10
N HIS A 83 2.66 5.76 -0.38
CA HIS A 83 3.13 4.51 -0.98
C HIS A 83 1.97 3.70 -1.57
N ALA A 84 0.82 3.66 -0.91
CA ALA A 84 -0.39 3.01 -1.41
C ALA A 84 -0.87 3.65 -2.72
N ILE A 85 -0.96 4.99 -2.78
CA ILE A 85 -1.30 5.73 -4.01
C ILE A 85 -0.31 5.42 -5.14
N LEU A 86 1.00 5.39 -4.86
CA LEU A 86 2.00 5.00 -5.88
C LEU A 86 1.86 3.55 -6.33
N GLY A 87 1.42 2.66 -5.44
CA GLY A 87 1.07 1.27 -5.77
C GLY A 87 -0.14 1.20 -6.70
N VAL A 88 -1.20 1.95 -6.38
CA VAL A 88 -2.42 2.06 -7.19
C VAL A 88 -2.11 2.61 -8.59
N PHE A 89 -1.31 3.67 -8.68
CA PHE A 89 -0.85 4.21 -9.96
C PHE A 89 -0.03 3.19 -10.75
N GLN A 90 0.84 2.43 -10.10
CA GLN A 90 1.61 1.40 -10.80
C GLN A 90 0.71 0.31 -11.39
N GLN A 91 -0.37 -0.06 -10.70
CA GLN A 91 -1.27 -1.09 -11.20
C GLN A 91 -2.18 -0.61 -12.34
N HIS A 92 -2.55 0.67 -12.36
CA HIS A 92 -3.42 1.26 -13.39
C HIS A 92 -2.64 1.80 -14.59
N LEU A 93 -1.47 2.41 -14.35
CA LEU A 93 -0.63 3.08 -15.37
C LEU A 93 0.58 2.23 -15.80
N GLY A 94 0.81 1.08 -15.17
CA GLY A 94 2.04 0.31 -15.35
C GLY A 94 3.24 0.99 -14.67
N ARG A 95 4.12 1.65 -15.42
CA ARG A 95 5.21 2.43 -14.81
C ARG A 95 4.72 3.82 -14.43
N VAL A 96 5.08 4.28 -13.23
CA VAL A 96 4.78 5.66 -12.78
C VAL A 96 5.81 6.62 -13.39
N THR A 97 5.50 7.13 -14.57
CA THR A 97 6.33 8.10 -15.33
C THR A 97 5.55 9.38 -15.59
N GLU A 98 6.27 10.46 -15.90
CA GLU A 98 5.65 11.74 -16.28
C GLU A 98 4.71 11.60 -17.49
N GLU A 99 5.14 10.87 -18.51
CA GLU A 99 4.33 10.60 -19.71
C GLU A 99 3.04 9.87 -19.37
N ASN A 100 3.12 8.80 -18.57
CA ASN A 100 1.94 8.02 -18.21
C ASN A 100 0.96 8.82 -17.35
N ILE A 101 1.46 9.68 -16.46
CA ILE A 101 0.60 10.57 -15.67
C ILE A 101 -0.10 11.60 -16.58
N LYS A 102 0.65 12.22 -17.51
CA LYS A 102 0.10 13.22 -18.44
C LYS A 102 -0.94 12.61 -19.38
N ASN A 103 -0.68 11.43 -19.94
CA ASN A 103 -1.58 10.75 -20.87
C ASN A 103 -2.85 10.24 -20.19
N ASN A 104 -2.84 10.04 -18.86
CA ASN A 104 -3.97 9.49 -18.10
C ASN A 104 -4.42 10.44 -16.97
N PHE A 105 -4.31 11.76 -17.16
CA PHE A 105 -4.54 12.72 -16.08
C PHE A 105 -5.95 12.66 -15.49
N VAL A 106 -6.98 12.36 -16.30
CA VAL A 106 -8.36 12.21 -15.82
C VAL A 106 -8.48 11.03 -14.87
N LEU A 107 -7.94 9.87 -15.26
CA LEU A 107 -7.86 8.68 -14.41
C LEU A 107 -7.10 8.95 -13.10
N VAL A 108 -6.01 9.73 -13.16
CA VAL A 108 -5.24 10.08 -11.96
C VAL A 108 -6.08 10.95 -11.01
N TYR A 109 -6.87 11.90 -11.51
CA TYR A 109 -7.77 12.69 -10.66
C TYR A 109 -8.88 11.83 -10.04
N GLU A 110 -9.53 10.96 -10.83
CA GLU A 110 -10.54 10.01 -10.31
C GLU A 110 -9.94 9.14 -9.20
N LEU A 111 -8.74 8.59 -9.42
CA LEU A 111 -8.04 7.79 -8.42
C LEU A 111 -7.72 8.55 -7.13
N LEU A 112 -7.32 9.82 -7.24
CA LEU A 112 -7.01 10.62 -6.06
C LEU A 112 -8.26 10.99 -5.26
N ASP A 113 -9.37 11.26 -5.95
CA ASP A 113 -10.65 11.61 -5.31
C ASP A 113 -11.30 10.41 -4.62
N GLU A 114 -11.17 9.21 -5.18
CA GLU A 114 -11.64 7.98 -4.52
C GLU A 114 -10.70 7.52 -3.39
N ALA A 115 -9.39 7.74 -3.51
CA ALA A 115 -8.43 7.34 -2.49
C ALA A 115 -8.43 8.28 -1.28
N VAL A 116 -8.74 9.56 -1.47
CA VAL A 116 -8.69 10.59 -0.44
C VAL A 116 -9.89 11.52 -0.53
N ASP A 117 -10.77 11.44 0.47
CA ASP A 117 -11.89 12.36 0.59
C ASP A 117 -11.65 13.34 1.74
N TYR A 118 -11.76 14.64 1.44
CA TYR A 118 -11.58 15.74 2.38
C TYR A 118 -10.31 15.63 3.24
N GLY A 119 -9.25 15.02 2.69
CA GLY A 119 -7.95 14.85 3.35
C GLY A 119 -7.84 13.62 4.27
N TYR A 120 -8.84 12.75 4.28
CA TYR A 120 -8.83 11.46 4.94
C TYR A 120 -8.61 10.35 3.92
N ALA A 121 -7.71 9.41 4.24
CA ALA A 121 -7.54 8.20 3.44
C ALA A 121 -8.84 7.39 3.47
N GLN A 122 -9.32 7.00 2.29
CA GLN A 122 -10.47 6.13 2.11
C GLN A 122 -9.97 4.75 1.68
N THR A 123 -10.31 4.31 0.47
CA THR A 123 -9.93 3.00 -0.06
C THR A 123 -8.73 3.14 -0.99
N THR A 124 -7.66 2.38 -0.71
CA THR A 124 -6.49 2.26 -1.61
C THR A 124 -6.37 0.88 -2.24
N ASP A 125 -7.38 0.02 -2.04
CA ASP A 125 -7.44 -1.31 -2.63
C ASP A 125 -7.68 -1.21 -4.13
N THR A 126 -6.72 -1.68 -4.92
CA THR A 126 -6.74 -1.51 -6.37
C THR A 126 -7.86 -2.25 -7.07
N ASP A 127 -8.22 -3.44 -6.57
CA ASP A 127 -9.32 -4.23 -7.12
C ASP A 127 -10.70 -3.64 -6.80
N VAL A 128 -10.80 -2.88 -5.71
CA VAL A 128 -12.01 -2.11 -5.35
C VAL A 128 -12.06 -0.84 -6.20
N LEU A 129 -10.97 -0.07 -6.24
CA LEU A 129 -10.87 1.15 -7.03
C LEU A 129 -11.13 0.91 -8.52
N ARG A 130 -10.65 -0.20 -9.09
CA ARG A 130 -10.92 -0.57 -10.49
C ARG A 130 -12.42 -0.67 -10.81
N ASN A 131 -13.27 -0.99 -9.83
CA ASN A 131 -14.72 -1.02 -10.03
C ASN A 131 -15.39 0.35 -9.92
N LEU A 132 -14.78 1.28 -9.17
CA LEU A 132 -15.34 2.60 -8.89
C LEU A 132 -15.01 3.62 -9.99
N ILE A 133 -13.87 3.43 -10.67
CA ILE A 133 -13.39 4.32 -11.72
C ILE A 133 -14.18 4.11 -13.02
N THR A 134 -14.61 5.22 -13.61
CA THR A 134 -15.56 5.23 -14.74
C THR A 134 -14.90 5.21 -16.12
N GLN A 135 -13.58 5.38 -16.18
CA GLN A 135 -12.78 5.43 -17.42
C GLN A 135 -12.84 4.15 -18.27
N ALA A 136 -13.30 3.02 -17.73
CA ALA A 136 -13.65 1.84 -18.51
C ALA A 136 -15.03 2.04 -19.17
N ALA A 137 -15.11 3.04 -20.05
CA ALA A 137 -16.12 3.30 -21.07
C ALA A 137 -17.46 2.58 -20.90
N ILE A 138 -18.50 3.31 -20.49
CA ILE A 138 -19.90 3.02 -20.82
C ILE A 138 -20.23 1.52 -20.73
N ARG A 139 -19.85 0.87 -19.63
CA ARG A 139 -20.53 -0.37 -19.29
C ARG A 139 -21.92 0.08 -18.91
N SER A 140 -22.92 -0.33 -19.68
CA SER A 140 -24.31 -0.32 -19.27
C SER A 140 -24.38 -1.07 -17.95
N ALA A 141 -24.14 -0.36 -16.85
CA ALA A 141 -24.01 -0.94 -15.53
C ALA A 141 -25.39 -1.47 -15.18
N ASN A 142 -25.53 -2.78 -15.25
CA ASN A 142 -26.72 -3.44 -14.78
C ASN A 142 -26.86 -3.09 -13.30
N LYS A 143 -28.08 -2.75 -12.87
CA LYS A 143 -28.37 -2.32 -11.48
C LYS A 143 -27.80 -3.29 -10.44
N GLU A 144 -27.76 -4.59 -10.78
CA GLU A 144 -27.17 -5.65 -9.97
C GLU A 144 -25.65 -5.51 -9.78
N GLU A 145 -24.89 -5.16 -10.82
CA GLU A 145 -23.43 -4.96 -10.73
C GLU A 145 -23.10 -3.76 -9.83
N THR A 146 -23.82 -2.65 -9.99
CA THR A 146 -23.66 -1.47 -9.13
C THR A 146 -23.95 -1.81 -7.66
N THR A 147 -24.97 -2.64 -7.40
CA THR A 147 -25.33 -3.05 -6.04
C THR A 147 -24.24 -3.94 -5.42
N GLN A 148 -23.65 -4.85 -6.19
CA GLN A 148 -22.55 -5.70 -5.74
C GLN A 148 -21.29 -4.88 -5.42
N ILE A 149 -20.97 -3.86 -6.22
CA ILE A 149 -19.83 -2.96 -5.96
C ILE A 149 -20.07 -2.19 -4.66
N THR A 150 -21.25 -1.60 -4.48
CA THR A 150 -21.61 -0.90 -3.23
C THR A 150 -21.50 -1.83 -2.02
N ASN A 151 -21.99 -3.06 -2.11
CA ASN A 151 -21.89 -4.04 -1.03
C ASN A 151 -20.43 -4.43 -0.73
N GLN A 152 -19.56 -4.51 -1.74
CA GLN A 152 -18.13 -4.77 -1.54
C GLN A 152 -17.43 -3.61 -0.81
N VAL A 153 -17.77 -2.37 -1.16
CA VAL A 153 -17.16 -1.16 -0.57
C VAL A 153 -17.66 -0.90 0.85
N THR A 154 -18.95 -1.13 1.10
CA THR A 154 -19.60 -0.86 2.40
C THR A 154 -19.64 -2.07 3.33
N GLY A 155 -19.36 -3.26 2.82
CA GLY A 155 -19.34 -4.51 3.58
C GLY A 155 -18.12 -4.66 4.48
N GLN A 156 -18.18 -5.62 5.40
CA GLN A 156 -17.07 -5.92 6.32
C GLN A 156 -15.81 -6.49 5.63
N ILE A 157 -15.95 -7.00 4.40
CA ILE A 157 -14.87 -7.62 3.63
C ILE A 157 -14.71 -6.87 2.31
N SER A 158 -13.74 -5.94 2.24
CA SER A 158 -13.48 -5.13 1.03
C SER A 158 -12.61 -5.86 0.01
N TRP A 159 -11.71 -6.73 0.46
CA TRP A 159 -10.63 -7.31 -0.35
C TRP A 159 -11.06 -8.52 -1.21
N ARG A 160 -12.28 -9.04 -1.07
CA ARG A 160 -12.74 -10.21 -1.82
C ARG A 160 -14.21 -10.13 -2.17
N ARG A 161 -14.54 -10.41 -3.44
CA ARG A 161 -15.92 -10.41 -3.95
C ARG A 161 -16.61 -11.73 -3.67
N GLU A 162 -17.92 -11.64 -3.41
CA GLU A 162 -18.80 -12.81 -3.39
C GLU A 162 -18.99 -13.39 -4.79
N GLY A 163 -19.39 -14.66 -4.87
CA GLY A 163 -19.76 -15.29 -6.14
C GLY A 163 -18.61 -15.69 -7.07
N ILE A 164 -17.34 -15.52 -6.67
CA ILE A 164 -16.17 -15.98 -7.44
C ILE A 164 -16.27 -17.49 -7.66
N LYS A 165 -16.13 -17.96 -8.92
CA LYS A 165 -16.13 -19.38 -9.28
C LYS A 165 -14.93 -19.70 -10.16
N TYR A 166 -14.18 -20.74 -9.78
CA TYR A 166 -13.11 -21.32 -10.58
C TYR A 166 -13.47 -22.76 -10.98
N ARG A 167 -13.00 -23.20 -12.15
CA ARG A 167 -13.21 -24.59 -12.61
C ARG A 167 -12.53 -25.60 -11.67
N ARG A 168 -11.38 -25.22 -11.13
CA ARG A 168 -10.61 -26.00 -10.16
C ARG A 168 -10.12 -25.05 -9.08
N ASN A 169 -10.29 -25.47 -7.83
CA ASN A 169 -9.79 -24.72 -6.69
C ASN A 169 -8.32 -25.06 -6.49
N GLU A 170 -7.44 -24.08 -6.69
CA GLU A 170 -5.99 -24.22 -6.57
C GLU A 170 -5.39 -23.04 -5.81
N LEU A 171 -4.27 -23.28 -5.14
CA LEU A 171 -3.60 -22.30 -4.29
C LEU A 171 -2.10 -22.55 -4.40
N PHE A 172 -1.37 -21.51 -4.77
CA PHE A 172 0.08 -21.55 -4.91
C PHE A 172 0.71 -20.68 -3.83
N LEU A 173 1.71 -21.21 -3.14
CA LEU A 173 2.47 -20.52 -2.11
C LEU A 173 3.93 -20.46 -2.52
N ASP A 174 4.45 -19.25 -2.63
CA ASP A 174 5.86 -18.98 -2.82
C ASP A 174 6.43 -18.44 -1.51
N ILE A 175 7.32 -19.19 -0.86
CA ILE A 175 8.05 -18.74 0.32
C ILE A 175 9.40 -18.21 -0.14
N THR A 176 9.62 -16.91 -0.03
CA THR A 176 10.86 -16.25 -0.41
C THR A 176 11.60 -15.78 0.83
N GLU A 177 12.84 -16.21 0.99
CA GLU A 177 13.73 -15.77 2.06
C GLU A 177 14.88 -14.97 1.48
N SER A 178 15.12 -13.78 2.05
CA SER A 178 16.25 -12.93 1.71
C SER A 178 17.25 -12.93 2.85
N VAL A 179 18.44 -13.47 2.61
CA VAL A 179 19.52 -13.53 3.59
C VAL A 179 20.35 -12.26 3.50
N ASN A 180 20.28 -11.43 4.55
CA ASN A 180 21.07 -10.22 4.67
C ASN A 180 22.32 -10.53 5.52
N LEU A 181 23.49 -10.45 4.90
CA LEU A 181 24.78 -10.71 5.55
C LEU A 181 25.71 -9.51 5.38
N LEU A 182 26.22 -8.99 6.48
CA LEU A 182 27.31 -8.03 6.52
C LEU A 182 28.49 -8.68 7.22
N MET A 183 29.63 -8.75 6.52
CA MET A 183 30.85 -9.37 7.01
C MET A 183 32.01 -8.38 6.90
N SER A 184 32.88 -8.36 7.90
CA SER A 184 34.12 -7.59 7.86
C SER A 184 35.10 -8.17 6.83
N PRO A 185 36.08 -7.40 6.36
CA PRO A 185 37.14 -7.91 5.48
C PRO A 185 37.95 -9.07 6.10
N GLN A 186 37.99 -9.18 7.42
CA GLN A 186 38.66 -10.25 8.17
C GLN A 186 37.82 -11.54 8.29
N GLY A 187 36.60 -11.56 7.75
CA GLY A 187 35.71 -12.72 7.78
C GLY A 187 34.80 -12.80 9.01
N GLN A 188 34.83 -11.82 9.91
CA GLN A 188 33.90 -11.76 11.04
C GLN A 188 32.53 -11.26 10.59
N ILE A 189 31.46 -11.98 10.95
CA ILE A 189 30.07 -11.58 10.71
C ILE A 189 29.70 -10.40 11.61
N LEU A 190 29.25 -9.30 11.01
CA LEU A 190 28.79 -8.09 11.69
C LEU A 190 27.26 -8.04 11.83
N SER A 191 26.54 -8.55 10.83
CA SER A 191 25.08 -8.69 10.88
C SER A 191 24.66 -9.85 9.99
N ALA A 192 23.77 -10.72 10.50
CA ALA A 192 23.17 -11.79 9.74
C ALA A 192 21.71 -11.91 10.15
N HIS A 193 20.79 -11.70 9.21
CA HIS A 193 19.35 -11.89 9.44
C HIS A 193 18.64 -12.30 8.16
N VAL A 194 17.50 -12.97 8.31
CA VAL A 194 16.68 -13.44 7.19
C VAL A 194 15.36 -12.70 7.21
N VAL A 195 14.97 -12.15 6.06
CA VAL A 195 13.65 -11.56 5.84
C VAL A 195 12.84 -12.53 4.98
N GLY A 196 11.83 -13.15 5.58
CA GLY A 196 10.91 -14.05 4.89
C GLY A 196 9.65 -13.33 4.40
N LYS A 197 9.16 -13.73 3.23
CA LYS A 197 7.86 -13.31 2.69
C LYS A 197 7.13 -14.52 2.13
N VAL A 198 5.85 -14.65 2.47
CA VAL A 198 4.95 -15.62 1.83
C VAL A 198 4.13 -14.87 0.79
N VAL A 199 4.23 -15.29 -0.46
CA VAL A 199 3.39 -14.79 -1.56
C VAL A 199 2.40 -15.87 -1.92
N MET A 200 1.12 -15.52 -1.93
CA MET A 200 0.03 -16.45 -2.19
C MET A 200 -0.70 -16.05 -3.47
N LYS A 201 -0.92 -17.02 -4.36
CA LYS A 201 -1.84 -16.89 -5.50
C LYS A 201 -3.01 -17.83 -5.27
N CYS A 202 -4.19 -17.24 -5.13
CA CYS A 202 -5.41 -17.93 -4.71
C CYS A 202 -6.41 -18.02 -5.87
N TYR A 203 -6.74 -19.23 -6.28
CA TYR A 203 -7.78 -19.55 -7.26
C TYR A 203 -8.88 -20.38 -6.58
N LEU A 204 -9.50 -19.82 -5.54
CA LEU A 204 -10.56 -20.50 -4.78
C LEU A 204 -11.93 -19.90 -5.07
N SER A 205 -12.96 -20.74 -5.11
CA SER A 205 -14.35 -20.32 -5.30
C SER A 205 -15.02 -19.90 -3.98
N GLY A 206 -15.98 -18.98 -4.05
CA GLY A 206 -16.74 -18.49 -2.89
C GLY A 206 -15.93 -17.62 -1.94
N MET A 207 -16.28 -17.67 -0.65
CA MET A 207 -15.62 -16.95 0.46
C MET A 207 -14.98 -17.95 1.43
N PRO A 208 -13.90 -18.64 1.04
CA PRO A 208 -13.27 -19.65 1.89
C PRO A 208 -12.54 -18.98 3.06
N ASP A 209 -12.67 -19.57 4.24
CA ASP A 209 -11.76 -19.32 5.37
C ASP A 209 -10.56 -20.27 5.25
N CYS A 210 -9.35 -19.71 5.14
CA CYS A 210 -8.12 -20.46 4.93
C CYS A 210 -7.21 -20.33 6.15
N LYS A 211 -6.86 -21.47 6.74
CA LYS A 211 -5.91 -21.53 7.86
C LYS A 211 -4.57 -22.04 7.35
N PHE A 212 -3.50 -21.34 7.73
CA PHE A 212 -2.14 -21.67 7.34
C PHE A 212 -1.28 -21.83 8.59
N GLY A 213 -0.50 -22.91 8.65
CA GLY A 213 0.30 -23.28 9.82
C GLY A 213 1.77 -23.37 9.47
N PHE A 214 2.61 -22.74 10.30
CA PHE A 214 4.05 -22.91 10.31
C PHE A 214 4.48 -23.78 11.48
N ASN A 215 5.70 -24.31 11.40
CA ASN A 215 6.38 -24.94 12.53
C ASN A 215 6.81 -23.85 13.53
N ASP A 216 5.85 -23.33 14.27
CA ASP A 216 6.12 -22.32 15.28
C ASP A 216 6.73 -23.01 16.51
N LYS A 217 7.98 -22.69 16.86
CA LYS A 217 8.66 -23.28 18.03
C LYS A 217 7.89 -23.02 19.32
N ILE A 218 7.06 -21.98 19.35
CA ILE A 218 6.18 -21.62 20.47
C ILE A 218 5.09 -22.68 20.72
N ASN A 219 4.71 -23.49 19.74
CA ASN A 219 3.67 -24.54 19.89
C ASN A 219 4.21 -25.95 20.18
N LEU A 220 5.52 -26.18 20.11
CA LEU A 220 6.10 -27.50 20.33
C LEU A 220 6.14 -27.89 21.82
N ASP A 221 6.16 -26.90 22.73
CA ASP A 221 6.21 -27.13 24.18
C ASP A 221 4.83 -27.26 24.86
N ASN A 222 3.74 -26.99 24.14
CA ASN A 222 2.37 -27.11 24.65
C ASN A 222 1.74 -28.50 24.47
N ARG A 223 2.51 -29.51 24.05
CA ARG A 223 2.04 -30.89 24.16
C ARG A 223 2.15 -31.30 25.63
N PRO A 224 1.04 -31.66 26.31
CA PRO A 224 1.16 -32.27 27.62
C PRO A 224 2.04 -33.50 27.45
N LYS A 225 3.15 -33.55 28.19
CA LYS A 225 3.93 -34.77 28.33
C LYS A 225 2.99 -35.81 28.93
N ASN A 226 2.34 -36.62 28.10
CA ASN A 226 1.65 -37.81 28.57
C ASN A 226 2.68 -38.62 29.34
N SER A 227 2.47 -38.68 30.66
CA SER A 227 3.22 -39.50 31.59
C SER A 227 3.14 -40.95 31.13
N SER A 228 4.19 -41.41 30.50
CA SER A 228 4.47 -42.83 30.32
C SER A 228 4.86 -43.43 31.67
N THR A 229 3.89 -43.67 32.54
CA THR A 229 4.02 -44.70 33.58
C THR A 229 3.73 -46.04 32.95
N ILE A 230 4.76 -46.62 32.33
CA ILE A 230 4.89 -48.07 32.19
C ILE A 230 5.56 -48.54 33.48
N GLY A 231 4.76 -49.05 34.41
CA GLY A 231 5.19 -49.94 35.49
C GLY A 231 4.15 -51.05 35.49
N GLY A 232 4.45 -52.19 34.88
CA GLY A 232 5.23 -53.23 35.55
C GLY A 232 4.20 -54.23 36.07
N GLY A 233 3.78 -55.14 35.19
CA GLY A 233 3.03 -56.30 35.63
C GLY A 233 3.99 -57.25 36.33
N ASP A 234 3.58 -57.74 37.50
CA ASP A 234 4.04 -59.01 38.06
C ASP A 234 2.88 -59.63 38.85
N GLU A 235 2.53 -60.85 38.41
CA GLU A 235 2.03 -62.05 39.11
C GLU A 235 1.24 -61.92 40.43
N LEU A 236 -0.06 -62.27 40.39
CA LEU A 236 -0.67 -63.55 40.82
C LEU A 236 -2.20 -63.52 40.66
#